data_AF-A0AA35T7F0-F1
#
_entry.id   AF-A0AA35T7F0-F1
#
_cell.length_a   1.000
_cell.length_b   1.000
_cell.length_c   1.000
_cell.angle_alpha   90.00
_cell.angle_beta   90.00
_cell.angle_gamma   90.00
#
_symmetry.space_group_name_H-M   'P 1'
#
loop_
_entity.id
_entity.type
_entity.pdbx_description
1 polymer ?
#
loop_
_entity_poly.entity_id
_entity_poly.type
_entity_poly.pdbx_seq_one_letter_code
_entity_poly.pdbx_strand_id
1 'polypeptide(L)'
;MSRILLHNVCISWQELWVRDCITVRSGKRKKDRPYIAKIGSIWRENSGAVMVTLFWYYRPEEATGIHHTDFQKDELLASQHYDDNSVACIEDKCYVLGLRQYCRYHAQRESTAQAIGNLDGFSVIRGSPNETGQHTKPASRRKKSNPHVFLCHRGYNHIAGRLLKSHKYK
;
A
#
# COMPACT_ATOMS: atom_id res chain seq x y z
N MET A 1 -7.57 26.42 19.67
CA MET A 1 -8.62 25.43 19.35
C MET A 1 -8.03 24.05 19.56
N SER A 2 -8.64 23.18 20.36
CA SER A 2 -8.06 21.87 20.71
C SER A 2 -8.46 20.82 19.66
N ARG A 3 -7.51 20.03 19.16
CA ARG A 3 -7.75 18.88 18.26
C ARG A 3 -7.84 17.61 19.12
N ILE A 4 -8.87 16.79 18.93
CA ILE A 4 -8.96 15.50 19.64
C ILE A 4 -8.17 14.46 18.83
N LEU A 5 -7.07 13.95 19.37
CA LEU A 5 -6.24 12.93 18.72
C LEU A 5 -6.91 11.55 18.79
N LEU A 6 -6.79 10.80 17.70
CA LEU A 6 -7.29 9.43 17.55
C LEU A 6 -6.11 8.52 17.19
N HIS A 7 -6.12 7.27 17.67
CA HIS A 7 -5.09 6.28 17.32
C HIS A 7 -5.40 5.56 15.99
N ASN A 8 -6.68 5.45 15.66
CA ASN A 8 -7.20 4.71 14.53
C ASN A 8 -8.51 5.34 14.01
N VAL A 9 -8.89 4.95 12.78
CA VAL A 9 -10.19 5.21 12.17
C VAL A 9 -10.62 3.99 11.37
N CYS A 10 -11.92 3.69 11.35
CA CYS A 10 -12.48 2.64 10.50
C CYS A 10 -13.13 3.26 9.25
N ILE A 11 -12.68 2.85 8.06
CA ILE A 11 -13.21 3.28 6.77
C ILE A 11 -13.62 2.04 6.00
N SER A 12 -14.89 1.93 5.61
CA SER A 12 -15.39 0.81 4.80
C SER A 12 -15.01 -0.59 5.33
N TRP A 13 -15.08 -0.78 6.66
CA TRP A 13 -14.70 -2.02 7.38
C TRP A 13 -13.20 -2.31 7.46
N GLN A 14 -12.36 -1.36 7.02
CA GLN A 14 -10.92 -1.42 7.18
C GLN A 14 -10.49 -0.47 8.29
N GLU A 15 -9.77 -1.02 9.26
CA GLU A 15 -9.17 -0.22 10.33
C GLU A 15 -7.82 0.33 9.87
N LEU A 16 -7.67 1.64 9.97
CA LEU A 16 -6.45 2.37 9.65
C LEU A 16 -5.88 2.97 10.91
N TRP A 17 -4.58 2.77 11.10
CA TRP A 17 -3.84 3.22 12.28
C TRP A 17 -2.85 4.31 11.91
N VAL A 18 -2.48 5.12 12.90
CA VAL A 18 -1.31 5.99 12.78
C VAL A 18 -0.10 5.16 12.33
N ARG A 19 0.68 5.67 11.37
CA ARG A 19 1.82 5.03 10.66
C ARG A 19 1.46 4.04 9.56
N ASP A 20 0.19 3.72 9.33
CA ASP A 20 -0.21 2.97 8.13
C ASP A 20 0.11 3.78 6.86
N CYS A 21 0.41 3.06 5.78
CA CYS A 21 0.49 3.64 4.46
C CYS A 21 -0.85 3.44 3.73
N ILE A 22 -1.24 4.43 2.95
CA ILE A 22 -2.55 4.47 2.30
C ILE A 22 -2.43 4.96 0.87
N THR A 23 -3.41 4.59 0.06
CA THR A 23 -3.70 5.25 -1.21
C THR A 23 -4.72 6.37 -0.97
N VAL A 24 -4.47 7.52 -1.60
CA VAL A 24 -5.32 8.70 -1.51
C VAL A 24 -5.82 9.03 -2.90
N ARG A 25 -7.13 9.29 -3.02
CA ARG A 25 -7.78 9.62 -4.28
C ARG A 25 -7.06 10.77 -4.97
N SER A 26 -6.70 10.56 -6.24
CA SER A 26 -6.19 11.61 -7.11
C SER A 26 -7.32 12.09 -8.03
N GLY A 27 -7.58 13.40 -8.07
CA GLY A 27 -8.55 13.99 -8.99
C GLY A 27 -9.99 13.50 -8.83
N LYS A 28 -10.81 13.76 -9.87
CA LYS A 28 -12.25 13.46 -9.90
C LYS A 28 -12.58 12.11 -10.56
N ARG A 29 -11.67 11.55 -11.38
CA ARG A 29 -11.97 10.35 -12.17
C ARG A 29 -11.41 9.12 -11.47
N LYS A 30 -12.19 8.05 -11.42
CA LYS A 30 -11.80 6.77 -10.80
C LYS A 30 -10.55 6.12 -11.45
N LYS A 31 -10.21 6.49 -12.68
CA LYS A 31 -9.04 5.99 -13.41
C LYS A 31 -7.75 6.74 -13.07
N ASP A 32 -7.85 7.88 -12.39
CA ASP A 32 -6.67 8.67 -12.04
C ASP A 32 -5.89 7.88 -10.98
N ARG A 33 -4.57 7.80 -11.16
CA ARG A 33 -3.70 6.99 -10.31
C ARG A 33 -3.67 7.60 -8.90
N PRO A 34 -3.93 6.83 -7.83
CA PRO A 34 -3.94 7.38 -6.48
C PRO A 34 -2.54 7.76 -6.02
N TYR A 35 -2.48 8.80 -5.17
CA TYR A 35 -1.28 9.19 -4.45
C TYR A 35 -1.00 8.20 -3.31
N ILE A 36 0.25 8.13 -2.87
CA ILE A 36 0.66 7.26 -1.77
C ILE A 36 1.14 8.14 -0.61
N ALA A 37 0.63 7.87 0.59
CA ALA A 37 0.98 8.61 1.79
C ALA A 37 1.13 7.71 3.00
N LYS A 38 1.80 8.23 4.04
CA LYS A 38 1.84 7.64 5.38
C LYS A 38 1.04 8.50 6.35
N ILE A 39 0.19 7.87 7.16
CA ILE A 39 -0.55 8.56 8.21
C ILE A 39 0.42 8.99 9.32
N GLY A 40 0.55 10.30 9.53
CA GLY A 40 1.30 10.90 10.63
C GLY A 40 0.47 11.02 11.90
N SER A 41 -0.76 11.51 11.77
CA SER A 41 -1.72 11.63 12.88
C SER A 41 -3.15 11.50 12.38
N ILE A 42 -4.07 11.10 13.26
CA ILE A 42 -5.51 11.08 13.01
C ILE A 42 -6.14 11.93 14.10
N TRP A 43 -7.07 12.81 13.74
CA TRP A 43 -7.66 13.73 14.71
C TRP A 43 -9.07 14.17 14.29
N ARG A 44 -9.84 14.67 15.25
CA ARG A 44 -11.19 15.19 15.05
C ARG A 44 -11.26 16.68 15.34
N GLU A 45 -11.88 17.42 14.44
CA GLU A 45 -12.25 18.82 14.61
C GLU A 45 -13.45 19.01 15.52
N ASN A 46 -13.63 20.22 16.04
CA ASN A 46 -14.83 20.59 16.80
C ASN A 46 -16.12 20.44 15.98
N SER A 47 -16.02 20.54 14.64
CA SER A 47 -17.13 20.31 13.70
C SER A 47 -17.59 18.84 13.66
N GLY A 48 -16.80 17.91 14.22
CA GLY A 48 -16.98 16.47 14.09
C GLY A 48 -16.26 15.86 12.89
N ALA A 49 -15.70 16.66 11.99
CA ALA A 49 -14.92 16.18 10.85
C ALA A 49 -13.67 15.43 11.33
N VAL A 50 -13.40 14.27 10.73
CA VAL A 50 -12.20 13.48 11.00
C VAL A 50 -11.16 13.75 9.92
N MET A 51 -9.97 14.11 10.37
CA MET A 51 -8.86 14.59 9.57
C MET A 51 -7.63 13.72 9.82
N VAL A 52 -6.72 13.71 8.84
CA VAL A 52 -5.45 12.99 8.89
C VAL A 52 -4.33 13.89 8.43
N THR A 53 -3.23 13.90 9.19
CA THR A 53 -1.97 14.48 8.70
C THR A 53 -1.24 13.40 7.89
N LEU A 54 -0.84 13.72 6.66
CA LEU A 54 -0.24 12.79 5.72
C LEU A 54 1.19 13.19 5.38
N PHE A 55 2.09 12.22 5.27
CA PHE A 55 3.42 12.39 4.69
C PHE A 55 3.45 11.76 3.30
N TRP A 56 3.78 12.54 2.29
CA TRP A 56 3.66 12.11 0.89
C TRP A 56 4.86 11.30 0.42
N TYR A 57 4.56 10.25 -0.33
CA TYR A 57 5.51 9.58 -1.21
C TYR A 57 5.29 10.05 -2.64
N TYR A 58 6.37 10.22 -3.37
CA TYR A 58 6.34 10.56 -4.79
C TYR A 58 6.73 9.35 -5.61
N ARG A 59 6.04 9.13 -6.72
CA ARG A 59 6.58 8.24 -7.74
C ARG A 59 7.69 8.97 -8.51
N PRO A 60 8.73 8.29 -9.01
CA PRO A 60 9.81 8.93 -9.75
C PRO A 60 9.32 9.82 -10.90
N GLU A 61 8.29 9.39 -11.63
CA GLU A 61 7.66 10.13 -12.73
C GLU A 61 6.87 11.38 -12.29
N GLU A 62 6.54 11.50 -11.01
CA GLU A 62 5.91 12.68 -10.40
C GLU A 62 6.96 13.64 -9.83
N ALA A 63 8.22 13.22 -9.72
CA ALA A 63 9.29 13.97 -9.09
C ALA A 63 10.04 14.83 -10.12
N THR A 64 10.11 16.14 -9.86
CA THR A 64 10.90 17.08 -10.65
C THR A 64 12.40 16.87 -10.40
N GLY A 65 13.22 16.97 -11.45
CA GLY A 65 14.68 16.91 -11.35
C GLY A 65 15.25 15.49 -11.14
N ILE A 66 14.42 14.46 -11.31
CA ILE A 66 14.82 13.05 -11.20
C ILE A 66 14.82 12.40 -12.58
N HIS A 67 15.90 11.69 -12.93
CA HIS A 67 15.96 10.92 -14.16
C HIS A 67 15.29 9.55 -13.98
N HIS A 68 14.27 9.23 -14.78
CA HIS A 68 13.34 8.13 -14.48
C HIS A 68 13.86 6.72 -14.80
N THR A 69 15.01 6.56 -15.46
CA THR A 69 15.54 5.26 -15.90
C THR A 69 16.10 4.38 -14.77
N ASP A 70 16.36 4.95 -13.60
CA ASP A 70 17.16 4.31 -12.55
C ASP A 70 16.29 3.72 -11.42
N PHE A 71 14.99 3.53 -11.70
CA PHE A 71 13.98 3.18 -10.72
C PHE A 71 13.32 1.85 -11.04
N GLN A 72 13.08 1.07 -9.99
CA GLN A 72 12.34 -0.18 -10.10
C GLN A 72 10.83 0.09 -10.26
N LYS A 73 10.12 -0.90 -10.79
CA LYS A 73 8.65 -0.87 -10.80
C LYS A 73 8.14 -0.78 -9.36
N ASP A 74 7.13 0.06 -9.14
CA ASP A 74 6.53 0.31 -7.82
C ASP A 74 7.50 0.95 -6.79
N GLU A 75 8.62 1.53 -7.24
CA GLU A 75 9.50 2.36 -6.40
C GLU A 75 8.87 3.72 -6.11
N LEU A 76 9.05 4.17 -4.86
CA LEU A 76 8.58 5.43 -4.32
C LEU A 76 9.74 6.17 -3.65
N LEU A 77 9.57 7.48 -3.57
CA LEU A 77 10.47 8.43 -2.95
C LEU A 77 9.81 9.02 -1.70
N ALA A 78 10.43 8.85 -0.53
CA ALA A 78 9.92 9.45 0.71
C ALA A 78 10.20 10.96 0.74
N SER A 79 9.16 11.78 0.88
CA SER A 79 9.29 13.23 0.99
C SER A 79 9.00 13.72 2.41
N GLN A 80 9.51 14.90 2.72
CA GLN A 80 9.10 15.68 3.90
C GLN A 80 7.83 16.51 3.65
N HIS A 81 7.24 16.43 2.45
CA HIS A 81 5.96 17.09 2.16
C HIS A 81 4.86 16.47 3.01
N TYR A 82 4.14 17.30 3.75
CA TYR A 82 2.97 16.90 4.53
C TYR A 82 1.84 17.93 4.44
N ASP A 83 0.61 17.45 4.57
CA ASP A 83 -0.62 18.23 4.66
C ASP A 83 -1.68 17.54 5.55
N ASP A 84 -2.78 18.25 5.84
CA ASP A 84 -3.94 17.73 6.56
C ASP A 84 -5.09 17.48 5.57
N ASN A 85 -5.56 16.24 5.46
CA ASN A 85 -6.62 15.84 4.54
C ASN A 85 -7.81 15.22 5.28
N SER A 86 -9.00 15.25 4.67
CA SER A 86 -10.14 14.50 5.18
C SER A 86 -9.91 12.99 5.04
N VAL A 87 -10.35 12.20 6.02
CA VAL A 87 -10.36 10.73 5.90
C VAL A 87 -11.18 10.24 4.71
N ALA A 88 -12.12 11.04 4.20
CA ALA A 88 -12.92 10.71 3.03
C ALA A 88 -12.11 10.61 1.72
N CYS A 89 -10.89 11.16 1.70
CA CYS A 89 -9.99 11.05 0.55
C CYS A 89 -9.22 9.72 0.49
N ILE A 90 -9.23 8.94 1.56
CA ILE A 90 -8.53 7.65 1.65
C ILE A 90 -9.29 6.60 0.83
N GLU A 91 -8.57 5.86 -0.02
CA GLU A 91 -9.16 4.81 -0.85
C GLU A 91 -8.92 3.40 -0.29
N ASP A 92 -7.68 3.07 0.08
CA ASP A 92 -7.31 1.77 0.63
C ASP A 92 -6.01 1.86 1.45
N LYS A 93 -5.75 0.84 2.27
CA LYS A 93 -4.45 0.60 2.90
C LYS A 93 -3.48 0.01 1.89
N CYS A 94 -2.25 0.49 1.90
CA CYS A 94 -1.14 -0.08 1.15
C CYS A 94 0.07 -0.30 2.07
N TYR A 95 1.14 -0.87 1.51
CA TYR A 95 2.37 -1.14 2.25
C TYR A 95 3.55 -0.54 1.49
N VAL A 96 4.39 0.22 2.20
CA VAL A 96 5.62 0.78 1.65
C VAL A 96 6.77 0.16 2.44
N LEU A 97 7.59 -0.64 1.76
CA LEU A 97 8.64 -1.45 2.38
C LEU A 97 10.02 -0.89 2.06
N GLY A 98 10.94 -1.00 3.02
CA GLY A 98 12.36 -0.79 2.73
C GLY A 98 12.93 -1.90 1.86
N LEU A 99 14.06 -1.63 1.18
CA LEU A 99 14.66 -2.55 0.19
C LEU A 99 14.76 -4.00 0.69
N ARG A 100 15.32 -4.23 1.89
CA ARG A 100 15.47 -5.58 2.46
C ARG A 100 14.13 -6.30 2.66
N GLN A 101 13.09 -5.59 3.11
CA GLN A 101 11.76 -6.16 3.33
C GLN A 101 11.08 -6.46 2.00
N TYR A 102 11.21 -5.55 1.04
CA TYR A 102 10.66 -5.70 -0.30
C TYR A 102 11.25 -6.91 -1.03
N CYS A 103 12.57 -7.09 -1.01
CA CYS A 103 13.23 -8.26 -1.60
C CYS A 103 12.72 -9.58 -0.97
N ARG A 104 12.58 -9.63 0.36
CA ARG A 104 12.03 -10.80 1.05
C ARG A 104 10.58 -11.09 0.65
N TYR A 105 9.76 -10.05 0.54
CA TYR A 105 8.36 -10.17 0.11
C TYR A 105 8.25 -10.77 -1.29
N HIS A 106 9.05 -10.30 -2.24
CA HIS A 106 9.04 -10.81 -3.61
C HIS A 106 9.57 -12.25 -3.70
N ALA A 107 10.69 -12.56 -3.03
CA ALA A 107 11.24 -13.91 -3.00
C ALA A 107 10.22 -14.94 -2.48
N GLN A 108 9.51 -14.63 -1.39
CA GLN A 108 8.48 -15.51 -0.83
C GLN A 108 7.30 -15.74 -1.79
N ARG A 109 6.92 -14.72 -2.57
CA ARG A 109 5.85 -14.85 -3.56
C ARG A 109 6.25 -15.69 -4.76
N GLU A 110 7.48 -15.55 -5.23
CA GLU A 110 8.03 -16.38 -6.30
C GLU A 110 8.12 -17.84 -5.88
N SER A 111 8.65 -18.14 -4.70
CA SER A 111 8.70 -19.51 -4.17
C SER A 111 7.30 -20.12 -4.01
N THR A 112 6.32 -19.33 -3.55
CA THR A 112 4.93 -19.80 -3.42
C THR A 112 4.29 -20.06 -4.79
N ALA A 113 4.52 -19.18 -5.76
CA ALA A 113 4.00 -19.34 -7.12
C ALA A 113 4.60 -20.58 -7.81
N GLN A 114 5.89 -20.83 -7.62
CA GLN A 114 6.58 -22.03 -8.10
C GLN A 114 6.03 -23.31 -7.41
N ALA A 115 5.84 -23.27 -6.09
CA ALA A 115 5.26 -24.41 -5.35
C ALA A 115 3.84 -24.75 -5.84
N ILE A 116 2.99 -23.75 -6.10
CA ILE A 116 1.66 -23.96 -6.67
C ILE A 116 1.74 -24.53 -8.09
N GLY A 117 2.61 -23.97 -8.94
CA GLY A 117 2.81 -24.49 -10.30
C GLY A 117 3.29 -25.95 -10.32
N ASN A 118 4.10 -26.36 -9.33
CA ASN A 118 4.54 -27.74 -9.18
C ASN A 118 3.42 -28.69 -8.72
N LEU A 119 2.45 -28.21 -7.93
CA LEU A 119 1.29 -29.01 -7.52
C LEU A 119 0.30 -29.21 -8.67
N ASP A 120 0.08 -28.20 -9.52
CA ASP A 120 -0.77 -28.32 -10.72
C ASP A 120 -0.16 -29.26 -11.77
N GLY A 121 1.14 -29.54 -11.69
CA GLY A 121 1.85 -30.54 -12.51
C GLY A 121 1.68 -31.99 -12.05
N PHE A 122 1.17 -32.23 -10.83
CA PHE A 122 0.77 -33.57 -10.39
C PHE A 122 -0.67 -33.83 -10.83
N SER A 123 -0.82 -34.42 -12.02
CA SER A 123 -2.09 -35.05 -12.44
C SER A 123 -2.49 -36.12 -11.42
N VAL A 124 -3.35 -35.75 -10.47
CA VAL A 124 -4.11 -36.73 -9.69
C VAL A 124 -4.91 -37.54 -10.71
N ILE A 125 -4.50 -38.80 -10.92
CA ILE A 125 -5.26 -39.78 -11.71
C ILE A 125 -6.65 -39.83 -11.06
N ARG A 126 -7.63 -39.21 -11.73
CA ARG A 126 -9.04 -39.26 -11.32
C ARG A 126 -9.54 -40.70 -11.54
N GLY A 127 -9.60 -41.48 -10.47
CA GLY A 127 -10.52 -42.60 -10.41
C GLY A 127 -11.95 -42.08 -10.53
N SER A 128 -12.70 -42.60 -11.49
CA SER A 128 -14.12 -42.32 -11.73
C SER A 128 -15.02 -43.21 -10.82
N PRO A 129 -16.35 -43.05 -10.78
CA PRO A 129 -17.04 -42.35 -9.71
C PRO A 129 -18.01 -43.27 -8.97
N ASN A 130 -18.10 -43.15 -7.64
CA ASN A 130 -19.33 -43.43 -6.92
C ASN A 130 -19.21 -42.73 -5.57
N GLU A 131 -20.05 -41.72 -5.34
CA GLU A 131 -20.84 -41.57 -4.12
C GLU A 131 -21.46 -40.17 -4.05
N THR A 132 -22.79 -40.18 -3.98
CA THR A 132 -23.70 -39.08 -3.69
C THR A 132 -23.32 -38.39 -2.38
N GLY A 133 -22.87 -37.14 -2.47
CA GLY A 133 -22.71 -36.25 -1.32
C GLY A 133 -22.94 -34.80 -1.72
N GLN A 134 -24.02 -34.20 -1.23
CA GLN A 134 -24.30 -32.78 -1.38
C GLN A 134 -23.21 -31.96 -0.67
N HIS A 135 -22.19 -31.55 -1.42
CA HIS A 135 -21.21 -30.57 -0.95
C HIS A 135 -21.86 -29.18 -0.92
N THR A 136 -22.24 -28.74 0.27
CA THR A 136 -22.45 -27.33 0.55
C THR A 136 -21.14 -26.58 0.24
N LYS A 137 -21.18 -25.71 -0.78
CA LYS A 137 -20.04 -24.86 -1.12
C LYS A 137 -19.73 -23.98 0.09
N PRO A 138 -18.50 -23.98 0.65
CA PRO A 138 -18.16 -23.05 1.70
C PRO A 138 -18.36 -21.62 1.19
N ALA A 139 -19.01 -20.80 2.00
CA ALA A 139 -19.29 -19.39 1.72
C ALA A 139 -18.05 -18.73 1.13
N SER A 140 -18.22 -18.03 0.01
CA SER A 140 -17.15 -17.40 -0.76
C SER A 140 -16.35 -16.47 0.15
N ARG A 141 -15.23 -16.97 0.69
CA ARG A 141 -14.21 -16.17 1.37
C ARG A 141 -13.86 -15.06 0.38
N ARG A 142 -14.26 -13.80 0.63
CA ARG A 142 -13.90 -12.64 -0.21
C ARG A 142 -12.42 -12.79 -0.54
N LYS A 143 -12.08 -13.02 -1.81
CA LYS A 143 -10.69 -13.05 -2.26
C LYS A 143 -10.12 -11.70 -1.85
N LYS A 144 -9.31 -11.67 -0.78
CA LYS A 144 -8.57 -10.48 -0.41
C LYS A 144 -7.77 -10.13 -1.67
N SER A 145 -8.02 -8.95 -2.23
CA SER A 145 -7.19 -8.40 -3.30
C SER A 145 -5.73 -8.52 -2.87
N ASN A 146 -4.84 -8.80 -3.81
CA ASN A 146 -3.41 -8.77 -3.50
C ASN A 146 -3.09 -7.39 -2.87
N PRO A 147 -2.43 -7.36 -1.70
CA PRO A 147 -2.12 -6.08 -1.06
C PRO A 147 -1.23 -5.25 -1.99
N HIS A 148 -1.51 -3.96 -2.10
CA HIS A 148 -0.65 -3.03 -2.84
C HIS A 148 0.63 -2.79 -2.04
N VAL A 149 1.78 -3.25 -2.58
CA VAL A 149 3.09 -3.16 -1.94
C VAL A 149 4.04 -2.37 -2.83
N PHE A 150 4.72 -1.38 -2.24
CA PHE A 150 5.66 -0.49 -2.91
C PHE A 150 7.05 -0.56 -2.24
N LEU A 151 8.09 -0.24 -3.01
CA LEU A 151 9.47 -0.09 -2.52
C LEU A 151 9.74 1.37 -2.18
N CYS A 152 10.33 1.65 -1.01
CA CYS A 152 10.89 2.96 -0.72
C CYS A 152 12.20 2.82 0.05
N HIS A 153 13.29 3.30 -0.54
CA HIS A 153 14.61 3.29 0.09
C HIS A 153 15.40 4.57 -0.11
N ARG A 154 14.80 5.57 -0.77
CA ARG A 154 15.41 6.87 -1.05
C ARG A 154 14.53 7.99 -0.50
N GLY A 155 15.17 9.01 0.05
CA GLY A 155 14.51 10.25 0.42
C GLY A 155 14.55 11.25 -0.74
N TYR A 156 13.57 12.15 -0.80
CA TYR A 156 13.42 13.16 -1.84
C TYR A 156 13.06 14.51 -1.22
N ASN A 157 13.77 15.55 -1.64
CA ASN A 157 13.43 16.92 -1.31
C ASN A 157 12.55 17.48 -2.44
N HIS A 158 11.25 17.54 -2.18
CA HIS A 158 10.25 18.03 -3.13
C HIS A 158 10.37 19.53 -3.43
N ILE A 159 10.97 20.31 -2.53
CA ILE A 159 11.20 21.74 -2.73
C ILE A 159 12.37 21.95 -3.70
N ALA A 160 13.46 21.22 -3.48
CA ALA A 160 14.69 21.36 -4.26
C ALA A 160 14.73 20.47 -5.52
N GLY A 161 13.76 19.57 -5.71
CA GLY A 161 13.71 18.66 -6.87
C GLY A 161 14.89 17.70 -6.94
N ARG A 162 15.34 17.15 -5.80
CA ARG A 162 16.52 16.26 -5.77
C ARG A 162 16.42 15.16 -4.73
N LEU A 163 17.10 14.04 -4.98
CA LEU A 163 17.26 12.98 -3.98
C LEU A 163 18.08 13.46 -2.78
N LEU A 164 17.67 13.02 -1.60
CA LEU A 164 18.46 13.17 -0.39
C LEU A 164 19.62 12.19 -0.44
N LYS A 165 20.81 12.64 -0.04
CA LYS A 165 21.97 11.76 0.11
C LYS A 165 21.63 10.71 1.18
N SER A 166 21.79 9.43 0.82
CA SER A 166 21.66 8.36 1.81
C SER A 166 22.67 8.62 2.91
N HIS A 167 22.18 8.80 4.14
CA HIS A 167 23.05 8.64 5.30
C HIS A 167 23.38 7.16 5.32
N LYS A 168 24.58 6.81 4.84
CA LYS A 168 25.16 5.52 5.21
C LYS A 168 25.07 5.48 6.73
N TYR A 169 24.25 4.58 7.26
CA TYR A 169 24.24 4.28 8.69
C TYR A 169 25.71 4.09 9.09
N LYS A 170 26.25 5.03 9.86
CA LYS A 170 27.54 4.87 10.53
C LYS A 170 27.33 3.94 11.71
#